data_AF-A0A3D4PWE6-F1
#
_entry.id   AF-A0A3D4PWE6-F1
#
_cell.length_a   1.000
_cell.length_b   1.000
_cell.length_c   1.000
_cell.angle_alpha   90.00
_cell.angle_beta   90.00
_cell.angle_gamma   90.00
#
_symmetry.space_group_name_H-M   'P 1'
#
loop_
_entity.id
_entity.type
_entity.pdbx_description
1 polymer ?
#
loop_
_entity_poly.entity_id
_entity_poly.type
_entity_poly.pdbx_seq_one_letter_code
_entity_poly.pdbx_strand_id
1 'polypeptide(L)' 'MDGKKNRFVHDLRNPLNTISINAELGKLTLERTGDVRKAISIFETILAECQQCSHVLETLQDTRFIGVNDDGNEGDGQ' A
#
# COMPACT_ATOMS: atom_id res chain seq x y z
N MET A 1 -6.87 -21.63 -3.04
CA MET A 1 -5.76 -20.69 -3.36
C MET A 1 -5.91 -19.36 -2.60
N ASP A 2 -6.73 -19.32 -1.54
CA ASP A 2 -7.27 -18.08 -0.98
C ASP A 2 -6.44 -17.51 0.19
N GLY A 3 -5.61 -18.34 0.83
CA GLY A 3 -4.81 -17.92 1.99
C GLY A 3 -3.70 -16.91 1.68
N LYS A 4 -3.08 -16.98 0.49
CA LYS A 4 -2.03 -16.04 0.06
C LYS A 4 -2.61 -14.66 -0.25
N LYS A 5 -3.74 -14.62 -0.95
CA LYS A 5 -4.47 -13.37 -1.25
C LYS A 5 -4.97 -12.70 0.03
N ASN A 6 -5.52 -13.48 0.97
CA ASN A 6 -6.01 -12.94 2.23
C ASN A 6 -4.88 -12.35 3.10
N ARG A 7 -3.70 -13.00 3.10
CA ARG A 7 -2.51 -12.49 3.78
C ARG A 7 -2.02 -11.18 3.16
N PHE A 8 -1.91 -11.12 1.84
CA PHE A 8 -1.51 -9.90 1.16
C PHE A 8 -2.45 -8.71 1.44
N VAL A 9 -3.76 -8.94 1.34
CA VAL A 9 -4.76 -7.89 1.64
C VAL A 9 -4.64 -7.43 3.10
N HIS A 10 -4.41 -8.36 4.03
CA HIS A 10 -4.19 -8.03 5.43
C HIS A 10 -2.90 -7.21 5.63
N ASP A 11 -1.80 -7.61 4.99
CA ASP A 11 -0.50 -6.97 5.10
C ASP A 11 -0.49 -5.56 4.50
N LEU A 12 -1.31 -5.30 3.47
CA LEU A 12 -1.53 -3.96 2.92
C LEU A 12 -2.52 -3.13 3.77
N ARG A 13 -3.52 -3.76 4.38
CA ARG A 13 -4.52 -3.06 5.19
C ARG A 13 -3.92 -2.41 6.43
N ASN A 14 -2.92 -3.06 7.04
CA ASN A 14 -2.26 -2.54 8.24
C ASN A 14 -1.62 -1.16 8.04
N PRO A 15 -0.68 -0.96 7.10
CA PRO A 15 -0.07 0.34 6.87
C PRO A 15 -1.09 1.39 6.39
N LEU A 16 -2.09 1.00 5.56
CA LEU A 16 -3.16 1.91 5.13
C LEU A 16 -4.00 2.44 6.31
N ASN A 17 -4.30 1.59 7.30
CA ASN A 17 -5.02 2.00 8.49
C ASN A 17 -4.17 2.95 9.35
N THR A 18 -2.88 2.65 9.51
CA THR A 18 -1.95 3.54 10.22
C THR A 18 -1.85 4.91 9.56
N ILE A 19 -1.77 4.97 8.23
CA ILE A 19 -1.78 6.23 7.46
C ILE A 19 -3.07 7.01 7.75
N SER A 20 -4.22 6.35 7.68
CA SER A 20 -5.53 7.00 7.87
C SER A 20 -5.66 7.63 9.26
N ILE A 21 -5.28 6.88 10.30
CA ILE A 21 -5.32 7.35 11.69
C ILE A 21 -4.33 8.50 11.92
N ASN A 22 -3.09 8.37 11.40
CA ASN A 22 -2.08 9.41 11.57
C ASN A 22 -2.42 10.69 10.79
N ALA A 23 -3.05 10.59 9.62
CA ALA A 23 -3.50 11.77 8.88
C ALA A 23 -4.53 12.58 9.69
N GLU A 24 -5.52 11.90 10.29
CA GLU A 24 -6.49 12.54 11.16
C GLU A 24 -5.84 13.12 12.42
N LEU A 25 -4.92 12.38 13.05
CA LEU A 25 -4.19 12.84 14.23
C LEU A 25 -3.32 14.07 13.94
N GLY A 26 -2.65 14.09 12.78
CA GLY A 26 -1.81 15.20 12.33
C GLY A 26 -2.65 16.46 12.11
N LYS A 27 -3.80 16.32 11.43
CA LYS A 27 -4.78 17.40 11.28
C LYS A 27 -5.22 17.94 12.64
N LEU A 28 -5.69 17.09 13.54
CA LEU A 28 -6.14 17.52 14.87
C LEU A 28 -5.03 18.17 15.70
N THR A 29 -3.79 17.69 15.58
CA THR A 29 -2.62 18.26 16.25
C THR A 29 -2.39 19.69 15.78
N LEU A 30 -2.41 19.93 14.47
CA LEU A 30 -2.22 21.26 13.92
C LEU A 30 -3.40 22.20 14.25
N GLU A 31 -4.63 21.71 14.14
CA GLU A 31 -5.85 22.52 14.38
C GLU A 31 -6.04 22.88 15.86
N ARG A 32 -5.71 21.98 16.79
CA ARG A 32 -6.05 22.16 18.22
C ARG A 32 -4.89 22.61 19.09
N THR A 33 -3.68 22.13 18.84
CA THR A 33 -2.52 22.45 19.69
C THR A 33 -1.50 23.33 18.97
N GLY A 34 -1.49 23.34 17.63
CA GLY A 34 -0.45 24.00 16.84
C GLY A 34 0.93 23.38 17.05
N ASP A 35 1.01 22.15 17.59
CA ASP A 35 2.29 21.50 17.87
C ASP A 35 2.90 20.95 16.59
N VAL A 36 3.66 21.80 15.91
CA VAL A 36 4.33 21.48 14.65
C VAL A 36 5.32 20.33 14.80
N ARG A 37 6.02 20.22 15.94
CA ARG A 37 7.00 19.13 16.14
C ARG A 37 6.31 17.78 16.21
N LYS A 38 5.20 17.71 16.94
CA LYS A 38 4.38 16.50 16.99
C LYS A 38 3.78 16.17 15.61
N ALA A 39 3.29 17.18 14.89
CA ALA A 39 2.80 16.99 13.52
C ALA A 39 3.87 16.44 12.57
N ILE A 40 5.11 16.92 12.66
CA ILE A 40 6.25 16.39 11.88
C ILE A 40 6.47 14.90 12.18
N SER A 41 6.50 14.50 13.45
CA SER A 41 6.68 13.08 13.80
C SER A 41 5.54 12.17 13.28
N ILE A 42 4.32 12.71 13.22
CA ILE A 42 3.15 12.03 12.65
C ILE A 42 3.33 11.87 11.13
N PHE A 43 3.81 12.91 10.43
CA PHE A 43 4.10 12.81 8.99
C PHE A 43 5.26 11.85 8.69
N GLU A 44 6.30 11.79 9.52
CA GLU A 44 7.36 10.79 9.41
C GLU A 44 6.81 9.36 9.50
N THR A 45 5.84 9.13 10.40
CA THR A 45 5.14 7.84 10.50
C THR A 45 4.38 7.54 9.21
N ILE A 46 3.61 8.50 8.68
CA ILE A 46 2.88 8.32 7.41
C ILE A 46 3.84 7.97 6.26
N LEU A 47 4.99 8.64 6.17
CA LEU A 47 5.98 8.38 5.14
C LEU A 47 6.55 6.95 5.25
N ALA A 48 6.86 6.49 6.47
CA ALA A 48 7.33 5.13 6.70
C ALA A 48 6.27 4.08 6.29
N GLU A 49 5.00 4.30 6.60
CA GLU A 49 3.90 3.40 6.23
C GLU A 49 3.67 3.38 4.71
N CYS A 50 3.85 4.52 4.02
CA CYS A 50 3.82 4.57 2.55
C CYS A 50 4.96 3.73 1.92
N GLN A 51 6.16 3.76 2.52
CA GLN A 51 7.27 2.90 2.10
C GLN A 51 6.93 1.42 2.34
N GLN A 52 6.30 1.09 3.46
CA GLN A 52 5.85 -0.26 3.75
C GLN A 52 4.78 -0.74 2.76
N CYS A 53 3.80 0.10 2.41
CA CYS A 53 2.86 -0.20 1.32
C CYS A 53 3.59 -0.52 0.01
N SER A 54 4.60 0.28 -0.35
CA SER A 54 5.38 0.07 -1.57
C SER A 54 6.11 -1.28 -1.54
N HIS A 55 6.76 -1.62 -0.42
CA HIS A 55 7.42 -2.91 -0.25
C HIS A 55 6.44 -4.09 -0.36
N VAL A 56 5.27 -3.99 0.26
CA VAL A 56 4.21 -5.00 0.15
C VAL A 56 3.76 -5.14 -1.31
N LEU A 57 3.58 -4.04 -2.05
CA LEU A 57 3.22 -4.08 -3.47
C LEU A 57 4.33 -4.67 -4.36
N GLU A 58 5.60 -4.38 -4.09
CA GLU A 58 6.75 -4.97 -4.80
C GLU A 58 6.77 -6.50 -4.64
N THR A 59 6.42 -7.01 -3.46
CA THR A 59 6.33 -8.47 -3.25
C THR A 59 5.30 -9.14 -4.16
N LEU A 60 4.29 -8.41 -4.67
CA LEU A 60 3.39 -8.93 -5.71
C LEU A 60 4.04 -9.02 -7.08
N GLN A 61 4.90 -8.06 -7.44
CA GLN A 61 5.56 -8.02 -8.75
C GLN A 61 6.57 -9.15 -8.89
N ASP A 62 7.31 -9.44 -7.81
CA ASP A 62 8.24 -10.57 -7.75
C ASP A 62 7.50 -11.92 -7.79
N THR A 63 6.28 -11.94 -7.25
CA THR A 63 5.40 -13.12 -7.25
C THR A 63 4.47 -13.11 -8.46
N ARG A 64 5.01 -13.10 -9.69
CA ARG A 64 4.28 -13.15 -10.99
C ARG A 64 2.82 -13.62 -10.90
N PHE A 65 1.91 -12.66 -10.75
CA PHE A 65 0.51 -12.74 -11.17
C PHE A 65 0.35 -12.12 -12.57
N ILE A 66 1.31 -12.39 -13.47
CA ILE A 66 1.18 -12.03 -14.88
C ILE A 66 0.25 -13.07 -15.52
N GLY A 67 -1.05 -12.87 -15.32
CA GLY A 67 -2.06 -13.32 -16.27
C GLY A 67 -2.06 -12.36 -17.46
N VAL A 68 -1.00 -12.38 -18.26
CA VAL A 68 -1.12 -12.01 -19.66
C VAL A 68 -1.74 -13.25 -20.30
N ASN A 69 -3.05 -13.19 -20.53
CA ASN A 69 -3.68 -14.06 -21.50
C ASN A 69 -3.09 -13.65 -22.85
N ASP A 70 -2.06 -14.37 -23.29
CA ASP A 70 -1.58 -14.34 -24.68
C ASP A 70 -2.48 -15.26 -25.51
N ASP A 71 -3.74 -14.87 -25.66
CA ASP A 71 -4.67 -15.49 -26.61
C ASP A 71 -4.94 -14.46 -27.70
N GLY A 72 -4.04 -14.42 -28.69
CA GLY A 72 -4.24 -13.58 -29.87
C GLY A 72 -3.08 -13.59 -30.85
N ASN A 73 -2.95 -14.65 -31.66
CA ASN A 73 -3.09 -14.48 -33.12
C ASN A 73 -3.26 -15.83 -33.84
N GLU A 74 -4.35 -15.90 -34.60
CA GLU A 74 -4.67 -16.94 -35.59
C GLU A 74 -3.71 -16.89 -36.80
N GLY A 75 -3.51 -18.06 -37.40
CA GLY A 75 -3.32 -18.20 -38.85
C GLY A 75 -1.89 -18.06 -39.38
N ASP A 76 -1.27 -19.19 -39.68
CA ASP A 76 -0.74 -19.37 -41.04
C ASP A 76 -1.05 -20.79 -41.51
N GLY A 77 -1.82 -20.85 -42.58
CA GLY A 77 -2.20 -22.08 -43.26
C GLY A 77 -1.01 -22.68 -44.00
N GLN A 78 -0.99 -24.00 -44.02
CA GLN A 78 -0.22 -24.79 -44.98
C GLN A 78 -1.12 -25.87 -45.56
#